data_AF-A0A1V2PCN1-F1
#
_entry.id   AF-A0A1V2PCN1-F1
#
_cell.length_a   1.000
_cell.length_b   1.000
_cell.length_c   1.000
_cell.angle_alpha   90.00
_cell.angle_beta   90.00
_cell.angle_gamma   90.00
#
_symmetry.space_group_name_H-M   'P 1'
#
loop_
_entity.id
_entity.type
_entity.pdbx_description
1 polymer ?
#
loop_
_entity_poly.entity_id
_entity_poly.type
_entity_poly.pdbx_seq_one_letter_code
_entity_poly.pdbx_strand_id
1 'polypeptide(L)'
;MVNDVTAAEQMADRLAAVRYDDAGAYRRQRSRLRLAREYLRRTAVWMQALDLTEGWPHPDLAKAIEPSLAVDPALAEKVFAATANGEFPVRPTVSYPILQWAAAGQLPKQRFPDLDDPFEPLVLLLERDGAFIEHNGAMELGYGEFQIRTVADRAALEPRPIDPAALDELDRKELV
;
A
#
# COMPACT_ATOMS: atom_id res chain seq x y z
N MET A 1 -3.53 2.63 -25.76
CA MET A 1 -3.23 3.25 -24.46
C MET A 1 -4.06 2.53 -23.42
N VAL A 2 -3.40 1.81 -22.51
CA VAL A 2 -4.09 1.23 -21.34
C VAL A 2 -4.05 2.33 -20.28
N ASN A 3 -5.18 2.96 -20.03
CA ASN A 3 -5.39 3.87 -18.92
C ASN A 3 -6.80 3.59 -18.40
N ASP A 4 -6.89 2.73 -17.40
CA ASP A 4 -8.16 2.36 -16.77
C ASP A 4 -8.55 3.45 -15.77
N VAL A 5 -9.05 4.56 -16.31
CA VAL A 5 -9.45 5.74 -15.53
C VAL A 5 -10.51 5.36 -14.50
N THR A 6 -11.43 4.46 -14.84
CA THR A 6 -12.49 4.00 -13.94
C THR A 6 -11.92 3.22 -12.76
N ALA A 7 -10.93 2.34 -12.97
CA ALA A 7 -10.26 1.66 -11.87
C ALA A 7 -9.52 2.65 -10.95
N ALA A 8 -8.87 3.67 -11.51
CA ALA A 8 -8.20 4.72 -10.74
C ALA A 8 -9.19 5.55 -9.91
N GLU A 9 -10.33 5.93 -10.48
CA GLU A 9 -11.40 6.65 -9.78
C GLU A 9 -11.99 5.83 -8.63
N GLN A 10 -12.27 4.54 -8.86
CA GLN A 10 -12.75 3.63 -7.81
C GLN A 10 -11.74 3.47 -6.68
N MET A 11 -10.45 3.37 -7.01
CA MET A 11 -9.38 3.33 -6.02
C MET A 11 -9.27 4.65 -5.25
N ALA A 12 -9.44 5.80 -5.91
CA ALA A 12 -9.47 7.10 -5.25
C ALA A 12 -10.64 7.18 -4.25
N ASP A 13 -11.82 6.69 -4.62
CA ASP A 13 -12.99 6.65 -3.73
C ASP A 13 -12.75 5.72 -2.52
N ARG A 14 -12.13 4.55 -2.75
CA ARG A 14 -11.71 3.61 -1.69
C ARG A 14 -10.76 4.30 -0.69
N LEU A 15 -9.73 4.98 -1.18
CA LEU A 15 -8.76 5.70 -0.34
C LEU A 15 -9.38 6.92 0.36
N ALA A 16 -10.29 7.64 -0.29
CA ALA A 16 -10.97 8.80 0.30
C ALA A 16 -11.96 8.42 1.43
N ALA A 17 -12.41 7.16 1.45
CA ALA A 17 -13.26 6.61 2.49
C ALA A 17 -12.49 6.24 3.77
N VAL A 18 -11.15 6.21 3.74
CA VAL A 18 -10.32 5.90 4.90
C VAL A 18 -10.58 6.89 6.03
N ARG A 19 -10.71 6.36 7.25
CA ARG A 19 -10.87 7.12 8.49
C ARG A 19 -9.89 6.58 9.52
N TYR A 20 -9.14 7.47 10.15
CA TYR A 20 -8.28 7.10 11.27
C TYR A 20 -9.15 6.90 12.53
N ASP A 21 -9.07 5.73 13.16
CA ASP A 21 -9.64 5.45 14.48
C ASP A 21 -8.55 4.82 15.35
N ASP A 22 -8.07 5.57 16.33
CA ASP A 22 -6.96 5.19 17.19
C ASP A 22 -7.23 3.89 17.98
N ALA A 23 -8.41 3.77 18.59
CA ALA A 23 -8.79 2.56 19.31
C ALA A 23 -8.91 1.37 18.35
N GLY A 24 -9.36 1.64 17.13
CA GLY A 24 -9.39 0.70 16.03
C GLY A 24 -8.01 0.24 15.57
N ALA A 25 -7.06 1.17 15.44
CA ALA A 25 -5.68 0.88 15.06
C ALA A 25 -4.99 0.03 16.13
N TYR A 26 -5.21 0.34 17.42
CA TYR A 26 -4.71 -0.46 18.55
C TYR A 26 -5.22 -1.90 18.51
N ARG A 27 -6.55 -2.10 18.40
CA ARG A 27 -7.17 -3.44 18.33
C ARG A 27 -6.65 -4.26 17.14
N ARG A 28 -6.23 -3.61 16.06
CA ARG A 28 -5.76 -4.25 14.82
C ARG A 28 -4.26 -4.12 14.57
N GLN A 29 -3.47 -3.82 15.61
CA GLN A 29 -2.04 -3.59 15.46
C GLN A 29 -1.28 -4.75 14.79
N ARG A 30 -1.71 -6.01 15.02
CA ARG A 30 -1.03 -7.21 14.51
C ARG A 30 -1.27 -7.40 13.02
N SER A 31 -2.52 -7.29 12.58
CA SER A 31 -2.85 -7.32 11.14
C SER A 31 -2.20 -6.14 10.42
N ARG A 32 -2.21 -4.93 11.00
CA ARG A 32 -1.54 -3.74 10.45
C ARG A 32 -0.04 -3.96 10.26
N LEU A 33 0.67 -4.53 11.26
CA LEU A 33 2.09 -4.89 11.12
C LEU A 33 2.32 -5.95 10.03
N ARG A 34 1.44 -6.95 9.92
CA ARG A 34 1.52 -7.94 8.83
C ARG A 34 1.35 -7.29 7.46
N LEU A 35 0.41 -6.35 7.34
CA LEU A 35 0.14 -5.65 6.09
C LEU A 35 1.30 -4.75 5.67
N ALA A 36 1.93 -4.02 6.62
CA ALA A 36 3.14 -3.25 6.35
C ALA A 36 4.30 -4.16 5.87
N ARG A 37 4.49 -5.31 6.53
CA ARG A 37 5.46 -6.33 6.10
C ARG A 37 5.19 -6.81 4.68
N GLU A 38 3.94 -7.15 4.39
CA GLU A 38 3.56 -7.72 3.11
C GLU A 38 3.62 -6.70 1.98
N TYR A 39 3.26 -5.44 2.25
CA TYR A 39 3.46 -4.32 1.33
C TYR A 39 4.93 -4.22 0.92
N LEU A 40 5.84 -4.10 1.88
CA LEU A 40 7.27 -3.98 1.60
C LEU A 40 7.81 -5.22 0.87
N ARG A 41 7.38 -6.43 1.26
CA ARG A 41 7.76 -7.68 0.58
C ARG A 41 7.33 -7.66 -0.89
N ARG A 42 6.05 -7.40 -1.17
CA ARG A 42 5.53 -7.45 -2.54
C ARG A 42 6.12 -6.34 -3.40
N THR A 43 6.23 -5.12 -2.87
CA THR A 43 6.91 -4.02 -3.56
C THR A 43 8.36 -4.38 -3.89
N ALA A 44 9.10 -5.00 -2.96
CA ALA A 44 10.47 -5.42 -3.20
C ALA A 44 10.59 -6.50 -4.29
N VAL A 45 9.68 -7.48 -4.29
CA VAL A 45 9.62 -8.51 -5.36
C VAL A 45 9.35 -7.85 -6.71
N TRP A 46 8.43 -6.87 -6.77
CA TRP A 46 8.16 -6.11 -7.99
C TRP A 46 9.35 -5.28 -8.46
N MET A 47 10.06 -4.60 -7.55
CA MET A 47 11.26 -3.86 -7.89
C MET A 47 12.34 -4.77 -8.48
N GLN A 48 12.54 -5.97 -7.92
CA GLN A 48 13.48 -6.95 -8.48
C GLN A 48 13.04 -7.44 -9.85
N ALA A 49 11.75 -7.74 -10.04
CA ALA A 49 11.23 -8.20 -11.33
C ALA A 49 11.32 -7.14 -12.45
N LEU A 50 11.39 -5.86 -12.07
CA LEU A 50 11.49 -4.71 -12.98
C LEU A 50 12.90 -4.10 -13.02
N ASP A 51 13.89 -4.73 -12.36
CA ASP A 51 15.27 -4.22 -12.23
C ASP A 51 15.35 -2.76 -11.74
N LEU A 52 14.45 -2.37 -10.82
CA LEU A 52 14.40 -1.01 -10.26
C LEU A 52 15.36 -0.85 -9.08
N THR A 53 16.17 0.21 -9.12
CA THR A 53 17.14 0.56 -8.05
C THR A 53 16.77 1.81 -7.26
N GLU A 54 15.72 2.52 -7.66
CA GLU A 54 15.31 3.81 -7.08
C GLU A 54 13.84 3.80 -6.64
N GLY A 55 13.45 4.76 -5.80
CA GLY A 55 12.06 4.96 -5.38
C GLY A 55 11.60 4.08 -4.20
N TRP A 56 12.45 3.25 -3.64
CA TRP A 56 12.15 2.48 -2.42
C TRP A 56 11.84 3.40 -1.23
N PRO A 57 10.79 3.15 -0.42
CA PRO A 57 9.85 2.01 -0.45
C PRO A 57 8.57 2.22 -1.27
N HIS A 58 8.40 3.38 -1.90
CA HIS A 58 7.18 3.76 -2.63
C HIS A 58 7.44 4.02 -4.13
N PRO A 59 7.97 3.03 -4.89
CA PRO A 59 8.27 3.23 -6.30
C PRO A 59 6.98 3.37 -7.12
N ASP A 60 7.06 4.11 -8.22
CA ASP A 60 6.00 4.14 -9.24
C ASP A 60 6.14 2.92 -10.17
N LEU A 61 5.70 1.75 -9.67
CA LEU A 61 5.79 0.47 -10.39
C LEU A 61 4.99 0.49 -11.70
N ALA A 62 3.88 1.24 -11.74
CA ALA A 62 3.04 1.33 -12.92
C ALA A 62 3.77 2.05 -14.06
N LYS A 63 4.47 3.15 -13.74
CA LYS A 63 5.29 3.89 -14.71
C LYS A 63 6.51 3.11 -15.19
N ALA A 64 7.07 2.23 -14.37
CA ALA A 64 8.11 1.30 -14.79
C ALA A 64 7.60 0.28 -15.82
N ILE A 65 6.33 -0.13 -15.74
CA ILE A 65 5.69 -1.04 -16.70
C ILE A 65 5.25 -0.27 -17.96
N GLU A 66 4.57 0.87 -17.80
CA GLU A 66 4.05 1.68 -18.89
C GLU A 66 4.44 3.14 -18.68
N PRO A 67 5.57 3.60 -19.25
CA PRO A 67 6.06 4.97 -19.05
C PRO A 67 5.11 6.07 -19.52
N SER A 68 4.18 5.75 -20.43
CA SER A 68 3.15 6.70 -20.90
C SER A 68 1.94 6.79 -19.99
N LEU A 69 1.84 5.94 -18.95
CA LEU A 69 0.75 5.96 -18.01
C LEU A 69 0.79 7.23 -17.17
N ALA A 70 -0.35 7.92 -17.15
CA ALA A 70 -0.53 9.14 -16.39
C ALA A 70 -1.94 9.18 -15.81
N VAL A 71 -2.02 9.18 -14.49
CA VAL A 71 -3.24 9.50 -13.76
C VAL A 71 -3.28 11.00 -13.49
N ASP A 72 -4.47 11.59 -13.58
CA ASP A 72 -4.70 12.98 -13.20
C ASP A 72 -4.26 13.22 -11.74
N PRO A 73 -3.27 14.09 -11.49
CA PRO A 73 -2.83 14.41 -10.14
C PRO A 73 -3.97 14.90 -9.23
N ALA A 74 -5.04 15.45 -9.80
CA ALA A 74 -6.22 15.88 -9.05
C ALA A 74 -6.90 14.73 -8.27
N LEU A 75 -6.77 13.47 -8.71
CA LEU A 75 -7.27 12.32 -7.95
C LEU A 75 -6.51 12.11 -6.64
N ALA A 76 -5.17 12.26 -6.65
CA ALA A 76 -4.38 12.16 -5.43
C ALA A 76 -4.68 13.32 -4.47
N GLU A 77 -4.89 14.54 -5.00
CA GLU A 77 -5.32 15.70 -4.22
C GLU A 77 -6.72 15.51 -3.62
N LYS A 78 -7.67 14.92 -4.37
CA LYS A 78 -9.00 14.54 -3.84
C LYS A 78 -8.88 13.61 -2.64
N VAL A 79 -8.04 12.58 -2.74
CA VAL A 79 -7.79 11.62 -1.64
C VAL A 79 -7.19 12.34 -0.43
N PHE A 80 -6.18 13.18 -0.65
CA PHE A 80 -5.55 13.94 0.42
C PHE A 80 -6.56 14.87 1.11
N ALA A 81 -7.29 15.68 0.35
CA ALA A 81 -8.31 16.59 0.88
C ALA A 81 -9.41 15.87 1.67
N ALA A 82 -9.85 14.70 1.20
CA ALA A 82 -10.86 13.89 1.89
C ALA A 82 -10.39 13.34 3.24
N THR A 83 -9.08 13.16 3.42
CA THR A 83 -8.48 12.59 4.63
C THR A 83 -7.77 13.64 5.51
N ALA A 84 -7.61 14.88 5.02
CA ALA A 84 -6.89 15.97 5.65
C ALA A 84 -7.42 16.39 7.03
N ASN A 85 -8.70 16.16 7.31
CA ASN A 85 -9.29 16.47 8.62
C ASN A 85 -8.99 15.41 9.70
N GLY A 86 -8.39 14.27 9.32
CA GLY A 86 -7.92 13.25 10.26
C GLY A 86 -6.51 13.56 10.80
N GLU A 87 -6.15 12.92 11.92
CA GLU A 87 -4.82 13.07 12.52
C GLU A 87 -3.70 12.61 11.58
N PHE A 88 -3.99 11.64 10.72
CA PHE A 88 -3.04 11.10 9.74
C PHE A 88 -3.68 10.93 8.35
N PRO A 89 -3.56 11.93 7.48
CA PRO A 89 -4.09 11.87 6.12
C PRO A 89 -3.30 10.93 5.20
N VAL A 90 -3.95 10.41 4.17
CA VAL A 90 -3.29 9.64 3.11
C VAL A 90 -2.55 10.62 2.20
N ARG A 91 -1.21 10.61 2.28
CA ARG A 91 -0.35 11.56 1.58
C ARG A 91 -0.31 11.28 0.06
N PRO A 92 -0.17 12.32 -0.79
CA PRO A 92 0.00 12.15 -2.24
C PRO A 92 1.16 11.23 -2.64
N THR A 93 2.26 11.22 -1.86
CA THR A 93 3.41 10.33 -2.07
C THR A 93 3.07 8.84 -1.94
N VAL A 94 1.97 8.52 -1.26
CA VAL A 94 1.45 7.16 -1.07
C VAL A 94 0.28 6.88 -2.01
N SER A 95 -0.70 7.80 -2.09
CA SER A 95 -1.88 7.57 -2.92
C SER A 95 -1.55 7.58 -4.41
N TYR A 96 -0.65 8.44 -4.89
CA TYR A 96 -0.37 8.56 -6.31
C TYR A 96 0.16 7.27 -6.95
N PRO A 97 1.17 6.56 -6.39
CA PRO A 97 1.60 5.26 -6.91
C PRO A 97 0.48 4.19 -6.92
N ILE A 98 -0.39 4.19 -5.90
CA ILE A 98 -1.54 3.26 -5.81
C ILE A 98 -2.53 3.55 -6.95
N LEU A 99 -2.81 4.83 -7.21
CA LEU A 99 -3.74 5.26 -8.27
C LEU A 99 -3.17 4.96 -9.66
N GLN A 100 -1.87 5.22 -9.87
CA GLN A 100 -1.17 4.84 -11.10
C GLN A 100 -1.23 3.33 -11.33
N TRP A 101 -1.04 2.53 -10.28
CA TRP A 101 -1.18 1.08 -10.37
C TRP A 101 -2.58 0.64 -10.76
N ALA A 102 -3.62 1.22 -10.15
CA ALA A 102 -5.00 0.95 -10.51
C ALA A 102 -5.29 1.30 -11.98
N ALA A 103 -4.76 2.42 -12.47
CA ALA A 103 -4.89 2.83 -13.88
C ALA A 103 -4.19 1.90 -14.87
N ALA A 104 -3.16 1.16 -14.43
CA ALA A 104 -2.51 0.14 -15.25
C ALA A 104 -3.44 -1.05 -15.53
N GLY A 105 -4.53 -1.21 -14.76
CA GLY A 105 -5.55 -2.23 -14.95
C GLY A 105 -4.97 -3.65 -15.00
N GLN A 106 -5.27 -4.40 -16.05
CA GLN A 106 -4.78 -5.78 -16.21
C GLN A 106 -3.34 -5.88 -16.73
N LEU A 107 -2.70 -4.76 -17.11
CA LEU A 107 -1.37 -4.78 -17.72
C LEU A 107 -0.30 -5.43 -16.83
N PRO A 108 -0.21 -5.13 -15.51
CA PRO A 108 0.75 -5.78 -14.65
C PRO A 108 0.57 -7.29 -14.59
N LYS A 109 -0.69 -7.77 -14.49
CA LYS A 109 -1.00 -9.20 -14.42
C LYS A 109 -0.74 -9.93 -15.74
N GLN A 110 -0.92 -9.27 -16.89
CA GLN A 110 -0.59 -9.82 -18.19
C GLN A 110 0.91 -10.02 -18.38
N ARG A 111 1.75 -9.10 -17.86
CA ARG A 111 3.21 -9.18 -17.98
C ARG A 111 3.85 -10.05 -16.90
N PHE A 112 3.29 -10.05 -15.69
CA PHE A 112 3.82 -10.76 -14.53
C PHE A 112 2.68 -11.56 -13.85
N PRO A 113 2.24 -12.67 -14.47
CA PRO A 113 1.07 -13.43 -14.00
C PRO A 113 1.28 -14.08 -12.64
N ASP A 114 2.51 -14.34 -12.23
CA ASP A 114 2.83 -14.98 -10.95
C ASP A 114 3.01 -14.00 -9.80
N LEU A 115 3.03 -12.69 -10.09
CA LEU A 115 3.16 -11.67 -9.05
C LEU A 115 1.79 -11.25 -8.50
N ASP A 116 1.76 -11.09 -7.18
CA ASP A 116 0.62 -10.52 -6.45
C ASP A 116 0.58 -9.01 -6.58
N ASP A 117 -0.59 -8.41 -6.33
CA ASP A 117 -0.72 -6.95 -6.25
C ASP A 117 0.19 -6.38 -5.13
N PRO A 118 1.10 -5.43 -5.46
CA PRO A 118 2.02 -4.84 -4.50
C PRO A 118 1.35 -3.90 -3.51
N PHE A 119 0.28 -3.21 -3.91
CA PHE A 119 -0.35 -2.15 -3.14
C PHE A 119 -1.55 -2.63 -2.31
N GLU A 120 -2.17 -3.76 -2.64
CA GLU A 120 -3.31 -4.29 -1.87
C GLU A 120 -3.03 -4.40 -0.35
N PRO A 121 -1.86 -4.86 0.13
CA PRO A 121 -1.59 -4.85 1.56
C PRO A 121 -1.57 -3.44 2.17
N LEU A 122 -1.09 -2.44 1.43
CA LEU A 122 -1.06 -1.05 1.90
C LEU A 122 -2.46 -0.45 1.94
N VAL A 123 -3.28 -0.72 0.93
CA VAL A 123 -4.68 -0.27 0.92
C VAL A 123 -5.44 -0.88 2.10
N LEU A 124 -5.31 -2.19 2.32
CA LEU A 124 -5.90 -2.86 3.48
C LEU A 124 -5.38 -2.30 4.82
N LEU A 125 -4.10 -1.89 4.89
CA LEU A 125 -3.55 -1.25 6.10
C LEU A 125 -4.28 0.07 6.39
N LEU A 126 -4.51 0.87 5.36
CA LEU A 126 -5.22 2.14 5.48
C LEU A 126 -6.69 1.92 5.87
N GLU A 127 -7.35 0.96 5.23
CA GLU A 127 -8.74 0.60 5.53
C GLU A 127 -8.95 0.01 6.93
N ARG A 128 -7.92 -0.59 7.52
CA ARG A 128 -7.92 -1.08 8.91
C ARG A 128 -7.61 0.05 9.89
N ASP A 129 -8.35 1.14 9.70
CA ASP A 129 -8.55 2.23 10.65
C ASP A 129 -7.30 3.00 10.99
N GLY A 130 -6.46 3.26 10.00
CA GLY A 130 -5.37 4.16 10.29
C GLY A 130 -4.52 4.54 9.11
N ALA A 131 -3.38 5.08 9.46
CA ALA A 131 -2.35 5.53 8.56
C ALA A 131 -1.00 5.09 9.12
N PHE A 132 0.06 5.61 8.55
CA PHE A 132 1.40 5.44 9.08
C PHE A 132 2.19 6.72 8.87
N ILE A 133 3.24 6.86 9.67
CA ILE A 133 4.29 7.84 9.42
C ILE A 133 5.57 7.09 9.12
N GLU A 134 6.42 7.71 8.29
CA GLU A 134 7.76 7.19 8.05
C GLU A 134 8.77 8.04 8.81
N HIS A 135 9.57 7.38 9.63
CA HIS A 135 10.69 8.02 10.33
C HIS A 135 11.77 6.98 10.60
N ASN A 136 13.03 7.42 10.66
CA ASN A 136 14.19 6.57 11.01
C ASN A 136 14.31 5.25 10.23
N GLY A 137 13.84 5.20 8.98
CA GLY A 137 13.90 4.00 8.15
C GLY A 137 12.84 2.94 8.50
N ALA A 138 11.71 3.36 9.06
CA ALA A 138 10.60 2.49 9.42
C ALA A 138 9.23 3.12 9.15
N MET A 139 8.22 2.26 9.09
CA MET A 139 6.81 2.63 9.08
C MET A 139 6.27 2.49 10.51
N GLU A 140 5.93 3.62 11.15
CA GLU A 140 5.25 3.64 12.45
C GLU A 140 3.73 3.72 12.27
N LEU A 141 3.04 2.78 12.90
CA LEU A 141 1.62 2.48 12.73
C LEU A 141 0.78 2.87 13.95
N GLY A 142 1.32 3.77 14.81
CA GLY A 142 0.75 4.22 16.09
C GLY A 142 1.06 3.27 17.25
N TYR A 143 0.77 1.97 17.09
CA TYR A 143 0.96 0.94 18.13
C TYR A 143 1.94 -0.16 17.73
N GLY A 144 2.82 0.15 16.79
CA GLY A 144 3.83 -0.76 16.30
C GLY A 144 4.63 -0.12 15.18
N GLU A 145 5.85 -0.59 15.02
CA GLU A 145 6.77 -0.12 13.99
C GLU A 145 7.24 -1.31 13.17
N PHE A 146 7.32 -1.13 11.85
CA PHE A 146 7.93 -2.10 10.96
C PHE A 146 9.08 -1.45 10.19
N GLN A 147 10.28 -1.96 10.42
CA GLN A 147 11.48 -1.47 9.75
C GLN A 147 11.32 -1.59 8.23
N ILE A 148 11.84 -0.65 7.43
CA ILE A 148 11.74 -0.71 5.97
C ILE A 148 12.82 -1.65 5.41
N ARG A 149 14.07 -1.55 5.89
CA ARG A 149 15.24 -2.35 5.43
C ARG A 149 15.46 -2.27 3.90
N THR A 150 16.34 -3.11 3.36
CA THR A 150 16.68 -3.11 1.93
C THR A 150 15.66 -3.88 1.10
N VAL A 151 15.63 -3.62 -0.22
CA VAL A 151 14.85 -4.40 -1.20
C VAL A 151 15.18 -5.90 -1.08
N ALA A 152 16.47 -6.25 -1.01
CA ALA A 152 16.90 -7.64 -0.90
C ALA A 152 16.38 -8.31 0.38
N ASP A 153 16.47 -7.63 1.53
CA ASP A 153 15.94 -8.16 2.80
C ASP A 153 14.43 -8.41 2.75
N ARG A 154 13.69 -7.56 2.03
CA ARG A 154 12.23 -7.64 1.95
C ARG A 154 11.77 -8.65 0.93
N ALA A 155 12.41 -8.74 -0.22
CA ALA A 155 12.07 -9.73 -1.23
C ALA A 155 12.32 -11.17 -0.75
N ALA A 156 13.30 -11.40 0.13
CA ALA A 156 13.62 -12.71 0.69
C ALA A 156 12.62 -13.20 1.76
N LEU A 157 11.63 -12.40 2.14
CA LEU A 157 10.64 -12.80 3.13
C LEU A 157 9.62 -13.77 2.53
N GLU A 158 9.22 -14.76 3.32
CA GLU A 158 8.09 -15.65 2.95
C GLU A 158 6.77 -14.87 2.87
N PRO A 159 5.88 -15.17 1.91
CA PRO A 159 4.54 -14.61 1.84
C PRO A 159 3.75 -14.87 3.12
N ARG A 160 2.90 -13.91 3.50
CA ARG A 160 1.94 -14.10 4.60
C ARG A 160 0.52 -13.84 4.11
N PRO A 161 -0.47 -14.61 4.58
CA PRO A 161 -1.86 -14.42 4.18
C PRO A 161 -2.39 -13.07 4.66
N ILE A 162 -3.06 -12.37 3.75
CA ILE A 162 -3.71 -11.07 3.98
C ILE A 162 -5.23 -11.15 3.75
N ASP A 163 -5.79 -12.34 3.57
CA ASP A 163 -7.23 -12.49 3.47
C ASP A 163 -7.90 -12.04 4.79
N PRO A 164 -9.15 -11.51 4.72
CA PRO A 164 -9.81 -10.96 5.89
C PRO A 164 -9.85 -11.91 7.10
N ALA A 165 -10.09 -13.20 6.88
CA ALA A 165 -10.17 -14.17 7.97
C ALA A 165 -8.82 -14.35 8.68
N ALA A 166 -7.71 -14.41 7.95
CA ALA A 166 -6.38 -14.50 8.53
C ALA A 166 -5.95 -13.22 9.27
N LEU A 167 -6.39 -12.05 8.81
CA LEU A 167 -6.15 -10.77 9.48
C LEU A 167 -6.99 -10.64 10.77
N ASP A 168 -8.25 -11.00 10.72
CA ASP A 168 -9.13 -10.94 11.89
C ASP A 168 -8.77 -11.99 12.95
N GLU A 169 -8.28 -13.15 12.54
CA GLU A 169 -7.69 -14.14 13.45
C GLU A 169 -6.43 -13.61 14.15
N LEU A 170 -5.59 -12.83 13.45
CA LEU A 170 -4.42 -12.21 14.09
C LEU A 170 -4.81 -11.24 15.20
N ASP A 171 -5.86 -10.46 14.96
CA ASP A 171 -6.28 -9.40 15.87
C ASP A 171 -7.08 -9.94 17.06
N ARG A 172 -7.69 -11.12 16.94
CA ARG A 172 -8.35 -11.83 18.05
C ARG A 172 -7.40 -12.47 19.04
N LYS A 173 -6.16 -12.78 18.63
CA LYS A 173 -5.17 -13.32 19.57
C LYS A 173 -4.88 -12.24 20.61
N GLU A 174 -5.03 -12.54 21.89
CA GLU A 174 -4.76 -11.57 22.96
C GLU A 174 -3.26 -11.17 22.99
N LEU A 175 -2.99 -9.98 23.53
CA LEU A 175 -1.67 -9.61 24.02
C LEU A 175 -1.36 -10.51 25.22
N VAL A 176 -0.56 -11.55 25.01
CA VAL A 176 0.05 -12.33 26.10
C VAL A 176 1.19 -11.52 26.69
#